data_AF-A0A3N4DZL6-F1
#
_entry.id   AF-A0A3N4DZL6-F1
#
_cell.length_a   1.000
_cell.length_b   1.000
_cell.length_c   1.000
_cell.angle_alpha   90.00
_cell.angle_beta   90.00
_cell.angle_gamma   90.00
#
_symmetry.space_group_name_H-M   'P 1'
#
loop_
_entity.id
_entity.type
_entity.pdbx_description
1 polymer ?
#
loop_
_entity_poly.entity_id
_entity_poly.type
_entity_poly.pdbx_seq_one_letter_code
_entity_poly.pdbx_strand_id
1 'polypeptide(L)'
;MKELRTNALNTETASKEVLREVDRLKKSFPVDHNILRNATIAAFKQNGEMKYDEFIENTFGNYEPVDKELKIKLPKLKEKLGKLPEKKNFDTRFTLAPELVNFKRSNYVLSTEISLVVEGGIENMDDKIWSEITASGKELVVINSPEGFKRFTKKERV
;
A
#
# COMPACT_ATOMS: atom_id res chain seq x y z
N MET A 1 7.39 34.03 -5.14
CA MET A 1 7.49 32.88 -6.06
C MET A 1 7.81 31.65 -5.20
N LYS A 2 6.99 30.60 -5.25
CA LYS A 2 7.27 29.35 -4.53
C LYS A 2 8.37 28.63 -5.31
N GLU A 3 9.51 28.38 -4.68
CA GLU A 3 10.61 27.61 -5.31
C GLU A 3 10.08 26.21 -5.66
N LEU A 4 10.16 25.87 -6.96
CA LEU A 4 9.81 24.55 -7.48
C LEU A 4 10.83 23.55 -6.94
N ARG A 5 10.34 22.55 -6.21
CA ARG A 5 11.19 21.51 -5.66
C ARG A 5 11.43 20.44 -6.71
N THR A 6 12.52 19.70 -6.57
CA THR A 6 12.81 18.61 -7.49
C THR A 6 11.74 17.53 -7.38
N ASN A 7 11.40 16.92 -8.52
CA ASN A 7 10.49 15.76 -8.60
C ASN A 7 10.89 14.66 -7.62
N ALA A 8 12.19 14.44 -7.46
CA ALA A 8 12.78 13.51 -6.51
C ALA A 8 12.40 13.83 -5.05
N LEU A 9 12.68 15.07 -4.61
CA LEU A 9 12.39 15.50 -3.24
C LEU A 9 10.88 15.52 -2.95
N ASN A 10 10.07 15.94 -3.93
CA ASN A 10 8.61 15.92 -3.83
C ASN A 10 8.09 14.48 -3.65
N THR A 11 8.57 13.53 -4.47
CA THR A 11 8.18 12.12 -4.39
C THR A 11 8.57 11.50 -3.05
N GLU A 12 9.81 11.67 -2.62
CA GLU A 12 10.30 11.13 -1.35
C GLU A 12 9.53 11.72 -0.16
N THR A 13 9.37 13.04 -0.12
CA THR A 13 8.73 13.73 1.01
C THR A 13 7.24 13.40 1.09
N ALA A 14 6.53 13.46 -0.04
CA ALA A 14 5.10 13.20 -0.08
C ALA A 14 4.80 11.74 0.31
N SER A 15 5.49 10.77 -0.31
CA SER A 15 5.26 9.35 -0.03
C SER A 15 5.57 9.01 1.44
N LYS A 16 6.70 9.48 1.96
CA LYS A 16 7.10 9.28 3.37
C LYS A 16 6.07 9.84 4.35
N GLU A 17 5.63 11.08 4.13
CA GLU A 17 4.76 11.75 5.09
C GLU A 17 3.32 11.22 5.05
N VAL A 18 2.81 10.85 3.87
CA VAL A 18 1.50 10.19 3.75
C VAL A 18 1.55 8.81 4.41
N LEU A 19 2.54 7.98 4.08
CA LEU A 19 2.68 6.63 4.67
C LEU A 19 2.81 6.69 6.18
N ARG A 20 3.51 7.68 6.73
CA ARG A 20 3.60 7.88 8.19
C ARG A 20 2.24 8.09 8.84
N GLU A 21 1.35 8.86 8.22
CA GLU A 21 0.01 9.09 8.75
C GLU A 21 -0.89 7.85 8.61
N VAL A 22 -0.78 7.13 7.49
CA VAL A 22 -1.46 5.85 7.28
C VAL A 22 -1.00 4.80 8.30
N ASP A 23 0.30 4.71 8.59
CA ASP A 23 0.86 3.75 9.56
C ASP A 23 0.34 3.92 10.99
N ARG A 24 -0.25 5.07 11.33
CA ARG A 24 -0.93 5.27 12.62
C ARG A 24 -2.20 4.43 12.76
N LEU A 25 -2.82 4.04 11.65
CA LEU A 25 -4.02 3.20 11.63
C LEU A 25 -3.70 1.75 12.02
N LYS A 26 -2.45 1.31 11.83
CA LYS A 26 -2.04 -0.10 11.98
C LYS A 26 -2.52 -0.80 13.25
N LYS A 27 -2.50 -0.09 14.40
CA LYS A 27 -2.88 -0.68 15.69
C LYS A 27 -4.39 -0.78 15.90
N SER A 28 -5.14 0.20 15.42
CA SER A 28 -6.59 0.31 15.68
C SER A 28 -7.43 -0.25 14.53
N PHE A 29 -6.92 -0.17 13.30
CA PHE A 29 -7.63 -0.50 12.06
C PHE A 29 -6.68 -1.27 11.12
N PRO A 30 -6.25 -2.49 11.48
CA PRO A 30 -5.22 -3.21 10.74
C PRO A 30 -5.63 -3.59 9.30
N VAL A 31 -6.91 -3.89 9.08
CA VAL A 31 -7.44 -4.23 7.74
C VAL A 31 -7.44 -2.99 6.85
N ASP A 32 -8.07 -1.91 7.29
CA ASP A 32 -8.11 -0.65 6.55
C ASP A 32 -6.70 -0.05 6.34
N HIS A 33 -5.82 -0.20 7.34
CA HIS A 33 -4.41 0.19 7.24
C HIS A 33 -3.74 -0.50 6.06
N ASN A 34 -3.88 -1.81 5.92
CA ASN A 34 -3.26 -2.55 4.82
C ASN A 34 -3.78 -2.07 3.46
N ILE A 35 -5.09 -1.85 3.34
CA ILE A 35 -5.73 -1.40 2.09
C ILE A 35 -5.21 0.00 1.71
N LEU A 36 -5.35 0.98 2.61
CA LEU A 36 -4.93 2.36 2.35
C LEU A 36 -3.43 2.49 2.15
N ARG A 37 -2.63 1.72 2.88
CA ARG A 37 -1.17 1.70 2.72
C ARG A 37 -0.79 1.16 1.35
N ASN A 38 -1.39 0.07 0.89
CA ASN A 38 -1.11 -0.48 -0.42
C ASN A 38 -1.55 0.46 -1.53
N ALA A 39 -2.75 1.02 -1.45
CA ALA A 39 -3.22 2.01 -2.43
C ALA A 39 -2.29 3.24 -2.48
N THR A 40 -1.81 3.71 -1.32
CA THR A 40 -0.80 4.79 -1.26
C THR A 40 0.50 4.40 -1.97
N ILE A 41 1.06 3.23 -1.68
CA ILE A 41 2.32 2.78 -2.30
C ILE A 41 2.14 2.64 -3.82
N ALA A 42 1.04 2.06 -4.27
CA ALA A 42 0.72 1.89 -5.69
C ALA A 42 0.67 3.25 -6.40
N ALA A 43 -0.05 4.22 -5.83
CA ALA A 43 -0.17 5.57 -6.38
C ALA A 43 1.17 6.31 -6.52
N PHE A 44 2.12 6.10 -5.59
CA PHE A 44 3.45 6.70 -5.68
C PHE A 44 4.42 5.91 -6.58
N LYS A 45 4.15 4.62 -6.83
CA LYS A 45 5.00 3.77 -7.67
C LYS A 45 4.64 3.75 -9.15
N GLN A 46 3.55 4.39 -9.54
CA GLN A 46 3.20 4.54 -10.95
C GLN A 46 4.18 5.46 -11.69
N ASN A 47 4.17 5.38 -13.01
CA ASN A 47 4.89 6.33 -13.86
C ASN A 47 4.00 7.57 -14.15
N GLY A 48 4.61 8.74 -14.32
CA GLY A 48 3.93 9.95 -14.78
C GLY A 48 3.79 11.03 -13.72
N GLU A 49 2.79 11.90 -13.89
CA GLU A 49 2.54 13.03 -13.00
C GLU A 49 1.69 12.61 -11.80
N MET A 50 2.15 12.97 -10.60
CA MET A 50 1.35 12.99 -9.39
C MET A 50 0.59 14.30 -9.33
N LYS A 51 -0.75 14.22 -9.26
CA LYS A 51 -1.62 15.32 -8.86
C LYS A 51 -2.14 15.01 -7.46
N TYR A 52 -1.50 15.60 -6.46
CA TYR A 52 -1.65 15.21 -5.07
C TYR A 52 -3.10 15.31 -4.57
N ASP A 53 -3.83 16.35 -4.98
CA ASP A 53 -5.22 16.55 -4.56
C ASP A 53 -6.14 15.44 -5.14
N GLU A 54 -5.93 15.06 -6.41
CA GLU A 54 -6.65 13.95 -7.04
C GLU A 54 -6.29 12.62 -6.38
N PHE A 55 -5.01 12.41 -6.04
CA PHE A 55 -4.57 11.23 -5.28
C PHE A 55 -5.28 11.12 -3.92
N ILE A 56 -5.36 12.21 -3.16
CA ILE A 56 -6.02 12.23 -1.86
C ILE A 56 -7.52 11.91 -2.00
N GLU A 57 -8.18 12.50 -2.99
CA GLU A 57 -9.59 12.21 -3.25
C GLU A 57 -9.81 10.74 -3.65
N ASN A 58 -9.04 10.24 -4.61
CA ASN A 58 -9.20 8.89 -5.14
C ASN A 58 -8.87 7.81 -4.11
N THR A 59 -7.86 8.04 -3.26
CA THR A 59 -7.37 7.03 -2.31
C THR A 59 -8.08 7.09 -0.96
N PHE A 60 -8.42 8.29 -0.47
CA PHE A 60 -8.98 8.47 0.88
C PHE A 60 -10.39 9.06 0.86
N GLY A 61 -10.77 9.83 -0.17
CA GLY A 61 -12.11 10.38 -0.31
C GLY A 61 -13.14 9.34 -0.74
N ASN A 62 -12.77 8.50 -1.70
CA ASN A 62 -13.64 7.46 -2.26
C ASN A 62 -13.57 6.12 -1.52
N TYR A 63 -12.74 6.02 -0.48
CA TYR A 63 -12.58 4.81 0.29
C TYR A 63 -13.73 4.64 1.30
N GLU A 64 -14.38 3.48 1.29
CA GLU A 64 -15.37 3.07 2.29
C GLU A 64 -14.70 2.13 3.30
N PRO A 65 -14.47 2.56 4.55
CA PRO A 65 -13.80 1.74 5.55
C PRO A 65 -14.57 0.48 5.92
N VAL A 66 -13.83 -0.60 6.16
CA VAL A 66 -14.35 -1.84 6.75
C VAL A 66 -14.75 -1.59 8.21
N ASP A 67 -13.94 -0.83 8.94
CA ASP A 67 -14.22 -0.45 10.32
C ASP A 67 -15.11 0.80 10.41
N LYS A 68 -16.23 0.68 11.14
CA LYS A 68 -17.21 1.77 11.32
C LYS A 68 -16.64 2.97 12.08
N GLU A 69 -15.74 2.76 13.02
CA GLU A 69 -15.09 3.85 13.75
C GLU A 69 -14.10 4.59 12.84
N LEU A 70 -13.38 3.88 11.96
CA LEU A 70 -12.55 4.53 10.95
C LEU A 70 -13.39 5.37 9.99
N LYS A 71 -14.58 4.92 9.59
CA LYS A 71 -15.50 5.72 8.74
C LYS A 71 -15.77 7.12 9.32
N ILE A 72 -15.88 7.24 10.64
CA ILE A 72 -16.09 8.51 11.33
C ILE A 72 -14.78 9.35 11.37
N LYS A 73 -13.62 8.69 11.44
CA LYS A 73 -12.30 9.34 11.54
C LYS A 73 -11.66 9.69 10.19
N LEU A 74 -12.05 9.01 9.12
CA LEU A 74 -11.46 9.15 7.79
C LEU A 74 -11.50 10.59 7.26
N PRO A 75 -12.58 11.38 7.40
CA PRO A 75 -12.60 12.77 6.96
C PRO A 75 -11.51 13.63 7.62
N LYS A 76 -11.23 13.41 8.91
CA LYS A 76 -10.16 14.10 9.63
C LYS A 76 -8.77 13.67 9.15
N LEU A 77 -8.59 12.40 8.82
CA LEU A 77 -7.35 11.92 8.21
C LEU A 77 -7.14 12.57 6.83
N LYS A 78 -8.17 12.59 5.97
CA LYS A 78 -8.14 13.24 4.66
C LYS A 78 -7.76 14.72 4.76
N GLU A 79 -8.38 15.46 5.67
CA GLU A 79 -8.04 16.87 5.92
C GLU A 79 -6.57 17.05 6.34
N LYS A 80 -6.08 16.16 7.23
CA LYS A 80 -4.68 16.16 7.67
C LYS A 80 -3.73 15.90 6.50
N LEU A 81 -4.05 14.95 5.63
CA LEU A 81 -3.26 14.61 4.45
C LEU A 81 -3.25 15.74 3.42
N GLY A 82 -4.38 16.40 3.19
CA GLY A 82 -4.49 17.55 2.28
C GLY A 82 -3.64 18.76 2.72
N LYS A 83 -3.33 18.87 4.02
CA LYS A 83 -2.46 19.93 4.57
C LYS A 83 -0.96 19.58 4.52
N LEU A 84 -0.59 18.37 4.10
CA LEU A 84 0.82 17.95 4.06
C LEU A 84 1.69 18.76 3.08
N PRO A 85 1.25 19.12 1.86
CA PRO A 85 2.07 19.90 0.93
C PRO A 85 2.59 21.20 1.55
N GLU A 86 1.72 21.91 2.28
CA GLU A 86 2.07 23.13 3.01
C GLU A 86 2.96 22.82 4.24
N LYS A 87 2.55 21.87 5.09
CA LYS A 87 3.26 21.55 6.34
C LYS A 87 4.62 20.90 6.16
N LYS A 88 4.83 20.23 5.03
CA LYS A 88 6.02 19.42 4.75
C LYS A 88 6.79 19.91 3.54
N ASN A 89 6.38 21.05 2.98
CA ASN A 89 7.11 21.74 1.93
C ASN A 89 7.36 20.83 0.72
N PHE A 90 6.29 20.38 0.07
CA PHE A 90 6.34 19.73 -1.24
C PHE A 90 5.24 20.29 -2.16
N ASP A 91 5.40 20.10 -3.46
CA ASP A 91 4.47 20.62 -4.47
C ASP A 91 3.26 19.70 -4.66
N THR A 92 2.10 20.25 -5.00
CA THR A 92 0.88 19.46 -5.24
C THR A 92 0.84 18.80 -6.62
N ARG A 93 1.78 19.15 -7.51
CA ARG A 93 1.98 18.54 -8.82
C ARG A 93 3.46 18.31 -9.08
N PHE A 94 3.84 17.10 -9.43
CA PHE A 94 5.23 16.72 -9.72
C PHE A 94 5.29 15.41 -10.52
N THR A 95 6.36 15.19 -11.28
CA THR A 95 6.61 13.88 -11.89
C THR A 95 7.09 12.91 -10.82
N LEU A 96 6.54 11.70 -10.81
CA LEU A 96 6.94 10.66 -9.86
C LEU A 96 8.34 10.14 -10.19
N ALA A 97 9.10 9.89 -9.12
CA ALA A 97 10.34 9.13 -9.11
C ALA A 97 10.13 7.83 -8.30
N PRO A 98 9.49 6.78 -8.88
CA PRO A 98 9.06 5.58 -8.17
C PRO A 98 10.16 4.87 -7.36
N GLU A 99 11.40 4.95 -7.83
CA GLU A 99 12.59 4.40 -7.21
C GLU A 99 12.92 5.03 -5.84
N LEU A 100 12.44 6.24 -5.58
CA LEU A 100 12.63 6.96 -4.32
C LEU A 100 11.52 6.67 -3.30
N VAL A 101 10.49 5.93 -3.69
CA VAL A 101 9.39 5.53 -2.80
C VAL A 101 9.85 4.40 -1.91
N ASN A 102 10.33 4.75 -0.72
CA ASN A 102 10.76 3.79 0.27
C ASN A 102 9.57 3.30 1.12
N PHE A 103 9.30 2.00 1.07
CA PHE A 103 8.30 1.35 1.92
C PHE A 103 8.89 0.05 2.47
N LYS A 104 8.49 -0.30 3.69
CA LYS A 104 8.84 -1.61 4.24
C LYS A 104 8.06 -2.69 3.51
N ARG A 105 8.76 -3.65 2.93
CA ARG A 105 8.17 -4.89 2.43
C ARG A 105 7.54 -5.66 3.58
N SER A 106 6.43 -6.33 3.32
CA SER A 106 5.84 -7.22 4.30
C SER A 106 6.58 -8.55 4.24
N ASN A 107 7.09 -9.00 5.38
CA ASN A 107 7.75 -10.30 5.49
C ASN A 107 6.88 -11.20 6.35
N TYR A 108 6.37 -12.28 5.74
CA TYR A 108 5.55 -13.28 6.39
C TYR A 108 6.37 -14.54 6.57
N VAL A 109 6.65 -14.90 7.82
CA VAL A 109 7.27 -16.19 8.14
C VAL A 109 6.20 -17.27 7.99
N LEU A 110 6.43 -18.24 7.10
CA LEU A 110 5.50 -19.34 6.81
C LEU A 110 5.93 -20.64 7.51
N SER A 111 7.23 -20.87 7.60
CA SER A 111 7.85 -21.93 8.41
C SER A 111 9.23 -21.45 8.91
N THR A 112 9.94 -22.28 9.66
CA THR A 112 11.31 -22.00 10.12
C THR A 112 12.26 -21.67 8.95
N GLU A 113 12.07 -22.33 7.79
CA GLU A 113 12.94 -22.22 6.62
C GLU A 113 12.35 -21.33 5.51
N ILE A 114 11.06 -21.01 5.56
CA ILE A 114 10.33 -20.37 4.45
C ILE A 114 9.69 -19.07 4.90
N SER A 115 10.03 -17.99 4.19
CA SER A 115 9.40 -16.68 4.34
C SER A 115 8.92 -16.14 2.99
N LEU A 116 7.78 -15.45 3.00
CA LEU A 116 7.23 -14.73 1.86
C LEU A 116 7.50 -13.24 2.04
N VAL A 117 8.23 -12.66 1.09
CA VAL A 117 8.42 -11.21 1.01
C VAL A 117 7.45 -10.66 -0.03
N VAL A 118 6.52 -9.84 0.44
CA VAL A 118 5.55 -9.14 -0.39
C VAL A 118 5.99 -7.70 -0.55
N GLU A 119 6.23 -7.29 -1.80
CA GLU A 119 6.42 -5.88 -2.13
C GLU A 119 5.14 -5.12 -1.76
N GLY A 120 5.26 -3.96 -1.11
CA GLY A 120 4.12 -3.12 -0.79
C GLY A 120 3.47 -2.57 -2.07
N GLY A 121 2.20 -2.18 -1.97
CA GLY A 121 1.46 -1.68 -3.12
C GLY A 121 0.75 -2.75 -3.94
N ILE A 122 0.51 -3.94 -3.36
CA ILE A 122 -0.33 -4.95 -4.00
C ILE A 122 -1.80 -4.58 -3.77
N GLU A 123 -2.46 -4.14 -4.85
CA GLU A 123 -3.92 -4.08 -4.93
C GLU A 123 -4.50 -5.50 -4.95
N ASN A 124 -5.67 -5.66 -4.34
CA ASN A 124 -6.44 -6.90 -4.26
C ASN A 124 -5.57 -8.10 -3.83
N MET A 125 -4.89 -7.96 -2.69
CA MET A 125 -3.97 -9.00 -2.20
C MET A 125 -4.65 -10.35 -2.03
N ASP A 126 -5.94 -10.37 -1.65
CA ASP A 126 -6.72 -11.59 -1.45
C ASP A 126 -6.94 -12.38 -2.75
N ASP A 127 -6.93 -11.72 -3.92
CA ASP A 127 -7.00 -12.39 -5.23
C ASP A 127 -5.65 -13.03 -5.62
N LYS A 128 -4.56 -12.64 -4.95
CA LYS A 128 -3.20 -13.05 -5.27
C LYS A 128 -2.64 -14.05 -4.26
N ILE A 129 -2.95 -13.87 -2.98
CA ILE A 129 -2.44 -14.69 -1.88
C ILE A 129 -3.59 -14.91 -0.90
N TRP A 130 -3.94 -16.18 -0.66
CA TRP A 130 -5.00 -16.56 0.27
C TRP A 130 -4.61 -17.84 1.03
N SER A 131 -5.35 -18.14 2.09
CA SER A 131 -5.19 -19.39 2.84
C SER A 131 -6.26 -20.41 2.48
N GLU A 132 -5.91 -21.69 2.54
CA GLU A 132 -6.84 -22.80 2.35
C GLU A 132 -6.53 -23.94 3.32
N ILE A 133 -7.55 -24.73 3.64
CA ILE A 133 -7.40 -26.01 4.35
C ILE A 133 -7.79 -27.12 3.37
N THR A 134 -6.88 -28.06 3.15
CA THR A 134 -7.15 -29.24 2.31
C THR A 134 -8.12 -30.21 2.98
N ALA A 135 -8.73 -31.12 2.21
CA ALA A 135 -9.57 -32.18 2.76
C ALA A 135 -8.85 -33.05 3.83
N SER A 136 -7.52 -33.17 3.74
CA SER A 136 -6.69 -33.86 4.73
C SER A 136 -6.29 -33.00 5.93
N GLY A 137 -6.84 -31.80 6.08
CA GLY A 137 -6.57 -30.89 7.19
C GLY A 137 -5.24 -30.11 7.11
N LYS A 138 -4.53 -30.15 5.98
CA LYS A 138 -3.31 -29.34 5.82
C LYS A 138 -3.68 -27.88 5.57
N GLU A 139 -3.11 -26.99 6.37
CA GLU A 139 -3.17 -25.54 6.20
C GLU A 139 -2.14 -25.09 5.15
N LEU A 140 -2.60 -24.30 4.18
CA LEU A 140 -1.79 -23.84 3.06
C LEU A 140 -1.90 -22.33 2.91
N VAL A 141 -0.80 -21.70 2.50
CA VAL A 141 -0.80 -20.39 1.85
C VAL A 141 -0.68 -20.62 0.36
N VAL A 142 -1.68 -20.19 -0.40
CA VAL A 142 -1.76 -20.33 -1.86
C VAL A 142 -1.41 -18.99 -2.50
N ILE A 143 -0.59 -19.03 -3.55
CA ILE A 143 -0.14 -17.84 -4.28
C ILE A 143 -0.49 -18.04 -5.76
N ASN A 144 -1.31 -17.15 -6.33
CA ASN A 144 -1.54 -17.10 -7.77
C ASN A 144 -0.26 -16.61 -8.47
N SER A 145 0.51 -17.54 -9.03
CA SER A 145 1.86 -17.29 -9.54
C SER A 145 2.03 -17.77 -10.98
N PRO A 146 1.39 -17.16 -11.99
CA PRO A 146 1.52 -17.60 -13.38
C PRO A 146 2.97 -17.56 -13.89
N GLU A 147 3.75 -16.56 -13.44
CA GLU A 147 5.16 -16.40 -13.80
C GLU A 147 6.08 -17.39 -13.06
N GLY A 148 5.78 -17.65 -11.79
CA GLY A 148 6.59 -18.52 -10.92
C GLY A 148 6.23 -20.00 -11.00
N PHE A 149 5.07 -20.34 -11.55
CA PHE A 149 4.50 -21.70 -11.53
C PHE A 149 5.49 -22.77 -11.99
N LYS A 150 6.22 -22.50 -13.07
CA LYS A 150 7.18 -23.45 -13.68
C LYS A 150 8.41 -23.75 -12.80
N ARG A 151 8.61 -23.00 -11.72
CA ARG A 151 9.74 -23.19 -10.78
C ARG A 151 9.44 -24.23 -9.70
N PHE A 152 8.20 -24.71 -9.60
CA PHE A 152 7.77 -25.63 -8.55
C PHE A 152 7.13 -26.88 -9.16
N THR A 153 7.23 -27.99 -8.43
CA THR A 153 6.61 -29.26 -8.84
C THR A 153 5.09 -29.16 -8.71
N LYS A 154 4.36 -29.35 -9.82
CA LYS A 154 2.91 -29.48 -9.81
C LYS A 154 2.52 -30.71 -8.99
N LYS A 155 1.68 -30.51 -7.96
CA LYS A 155 0.98 -31.58 -7.25
C LYS A 155 -0.50 -31.52 -7.61
N GLU A 156 -1.09 -32.65 -7.95
CA GLU A 156 -2.53 -32.75 -8.16
C GLU A 156 -3.22 -33.01 -6.82
N ARG A 157 -4.31 -32.27 -6.57
CA ARG A 157 -5.12 -32.51 -5.38
C ARG A 157 -5.92 -33.78 -5.62
N VAL A 158 -5.76 -34.75 -4.73
CA VAL A 158 -6.55 -35.98 -4.66
C VAL A 158 -7.65 -35.77 -3.63
#